data_AF-A0AAE7M7N4-F1
#
_entry.id   AF-A0AAE7M7N4-F1
#
_cell.length_a   1.000
_cell.length_b   1.000
_cell.length_c   1.000
_cell.angle_alpha   90.00
_cell.angle_beta   90.00
_cell.angle_gamma   90.00
#
_symmetry.space_group_name_H-M   'P 1'
#
loop_
_entity.id
_entity.type
_entity.pdbx_description
1 polymer ?
#
loop_
_entity_poly.entity_id
_entity_poly.type
_entity_poly.pdbx_seq_one_letter_code
_entity_poly.pdbx_strand_id
1 'polypeptide(L)'
;MDLRRFSRYQTQQLLSATAVSAGLLLCFGQGLHAERAQERLDQAETLQASLRQQADARAELLADRPYRITPERRALLNTIRYAEGTWKDGRDHGYRVLYGGSLFQDLSRHPEKVVVKRYTSAAAGAYQFLPGTWRQVARELKLPSFEPQHQDQAALRLVERRGALEEVDRHGLTPTVMNRLAPEWASFPTHAGTSAYGQPVKSHAELARFYSSNLEAIRQGA
;
A
#
# COMPACT_ATOMS: atom_id res chain seq x y z
N MET A 1 59.13 3.69 -93.87
CA MET A 1 57.81 3.10 -94.19
C MET A 1 57.24 2.46 -92.94
N ASP A 2 55.92 2.42 -92.89
CA ASP A 2 54.98 2.40 -91.78
C ASP A 2 55.00 1.21 -90.79
N LEU A 3 54.30 1.43 -89.67
CA LEU A 3 54.11 0.69 -88.42
C LEU A 3 53.39 -0.67 -88.50
N ARG A 4 53.48 -1.38 -87.35
CA ARG A 4 52.53 -2.31 -86.66
C ARG A 4 53.23 -3.65 -86.36
N ARG A 5 53.13 -4.26 -85.17
CA ARG A 5 51.92 -4.44 -84.34
C ARG A 5 52.28 -4.95 -82.91
N PHE A 6 51.67 -4.28 -81.93
CA PHE A 6 51.10 -4.70 -80.63
C PHE A 6 51.66 -5.85 -79.79
N SER A 7 51.67 -5.54 -78.48
CA SER A 7 52.13 -6.32 -77.35
C SER A 7 50.98 -6.56 -76.37
N ARG A 8 51.03 -7.74 -75.74
CA ARG A 8 50.66 -8.09 -74.35
C ARG A 8 49.26 -8.61 -73.97
N TYR A 9 49.38 -9.71 -73.19
CA TYR A 9 48.55 -10.32 -72.15
C TYR A 9 47.32 -11.17 -72.52
N GLN A 10 47.41 -12.47 -72.18
CA GLN A 10 46.29 -13.21 -71.62
C GLN A 10 46.79 -14.42 -70.80
N THR A 11 46.44 -14.45 -69.51
CA THR A 11 46.62 -15.59 -68.61
C THR A 11 45.25 -16.23 -68.41
N GLN A 12 45.10 -17.54 -68.70
CA GLN A 12 43.92 -18.35 -68.36
C GLN A 12 44.36 -19.45 -67.39
N GLN A 13 43.81 -19.42 -66.17
CA GLN A 13 42.80 -20.34 -65.61
C GLN A 13 43.34 -21.69 -65.13
N LEU A 14 43.06 -22.00 -63.85
CA LEU A 14 42.52 -23.29 -63.44
C LEU A 14 41.77 -23.13 -62.11
N LEU A 15 40.55 -23.64 -62.14
CA LEU A 15 39.55 -23.65 -61.07
C LEU A 15 39.97 -24.55 -59.92
N SER A 16 39.77 -24.10 -58.69
CA SER A 16 39.56 -24.99 -57.54
C SER A 16 38.24 -24.62 -56.86
N ALA A 17 37.51 -25.68 -56.51
CA ALA A 17 36.13 -25.68 -56.09
C ALA A 17 35.89 -25.11 -54.68
N THR A 18 34.59 -24.99 -54.37
CA THR A 18 33.95 -24.83 -53.05
C THR A 18 33.60 -23.39 -52.62
N ALA A 19 32.35 -23.02 -52.93
CA ALA A 19 31.58 -22.06 -52.12
C ALA A 19 30.08 -22.35 -52.32
N VAL A 20 29.62 -23.47 -51.78
CA VAL A 20 28.19 -23.67 -51.48
C VAL A 20 28.09 -23.73 -49.95
N SER A 21 27.16 -22.94 -49.41
CA SER A 21 26.68 -22.95 -48.02
C SER A 21 27.47 -22.17 -46.97
N ALA A 22 27.41 -20.83 -47.03
CA ALA A 22 27.61 -19.98 -45.84
C ALA A 22 26.66 -18.77 -45.77
N GLY A 23 25.58 -18.76 -46.57
CA GLY A 23 24.63 -17.64 -46.61
C GLY A 23 23.33 -17.86 -45.81
N LEU A 24 22.96 -19.11 -45.50
CA LEU A 24 21.64 -19.41 -44.97
C LEU A 24 21.59 -19.65 -43.45
N LEU A 25 22.71 -19.65 -42.72
CA LEU A 25 22.72 -19.99 -41.27
C LEU A 25 22.89 -18.80 -40.32
N LEU A 26 23.28 -17.62 -40.80
CA LEU A 26 23.39 -16.41 -39.97
C LEU A 26 22.07 -15.62 -39.85
N CYS A 27 21.17 -15.75 -40.83
CA CYS A 27 19.90 -15.03 -40.79
C CYS A 27 18.87 -15.67 -39.84
N PHE A 28 18.90 -16.99 -39.63
CA PHE A 28 17.96 -17.67 -38.71
C PHE A 28 18.25 -17.36 -37.23
N GLY A 29 19.53 -17.22 -36.85
CA GLY A 29 19.90 -16.86 -35.49
C GLY A 29 19.44 -15.44 -35.13
N GLN A 30 19.63 -14.47 -36.03
CA GLN A 30 19.19 -13.10 -35.81
C GLN A 30 17.66 -12.95 -35.81
N GLY A 31 16.95 -13.70 -36.67
CA GLY A 31 15.48 -13.73 -36.68
C GLY A 31 14.89 -14.26 -35.37
N LEU A 32 15.37 -15.40 -34.87
CA LEU A 32 14.92 -15.99 -33.60
C LEU A 32 15.25 -15.12 -32.37
N HIS A 33 16.39 -14.42 -32.39
CA HIS A 33 16.74 -13.48 -31.34
C HIS A 33 15.90 -12.20 -31.39
N ALA A 34 15.55 -11.72 -32.59
CA ALA A 34 14.67 -10.57 -32.78
C ALA A 34 13.22 -10.88 -32.40
N GLU A 35 12.68 -12.04 -32.77
CA GLU A 35 11.33 -12.49 -32.36
C GLU A 35 11.22 -12.63 -30.84
N ARG A 36 12.20 -13.27 -30.18
CA ARG A 36 12.25 -13.34 -28.72
C ARG A 36 12.43 -11.98 -28.05
N ALA A 37 13.07 -11.02 -28.72
CA ALA A 37 13.20 -9.66 -28.21
C ALA A 37 11.88 -8.91 -28.33
N GLN A 38 11.17 -9.07 -29.44
CA GLN A 38 9.84 -8.51 -29.67
C GLN A 38 8.82 -9.06 -28.67
N GLU A 39 8.78 -10.38 -28.47
CA GLU A 39 7.91 -11.02 -27.47
C GLU A 39 8.12 -10.47 -26.05
N ARG A 40 9.37 -10.19 -25.66
CA ARG A 40 9.66 -9.60 -24.35
C ARG A 40 9.18 -8.15 -24.23
N LEU A 41 9.24 -7.38 -25.32
CA LEU A 41 8.72 -6.01 -25.34
C LEU A 41 7.20 -6.01 -25.25
N ASP A 42 6.52 -6.88 -26.00
CA ASP A 42 5.06 -7.02 -25.97
C ASP A 42 4.56 -7.48 -24.58
N GLN A 43 5.29 -8.41 -23.95
CA GLN A 43 5.03 -8.83 -22.57
C GLN A 43 5.23 -7.70 -21.56
N ALA A 44 6.29 -6.89 -21.73
CA ALA A 44 6.55 -5.74 -20.86
C ALA A 44 5.49 -4.65 -21.01
N GLU A 45 5.02 -4.37 -22.22
CA GLU A 45 3.93 -3.44 -22.49
C GLU A 45 2.61 -3.93 -21.90
N THR A 46 2.30 -5.23 -22.06
CA THR A 46 1.12 -5.85 -21.46
C THR A 46 1.14 -5.75 -19.94
N LEU A 47 2.28 -6.04 -19.32
CA LEU A 47 2.47 -5.89 -17.88
C LEU A 47 2.30 -4.43 -17.45
N GLN A 48 2.92 -3.50 -18.16
CA GLN A 48 2.83 -2.07 -17.84
C GLN A 48 1.40 -1.53 -17.97
N ALA A 49 0.66 -1.97 -18.99
CA ALA A 49 -0.75 -1.64 -19.17
C ALA A 49 -1.60 -2.20 -18.01
N SER A 50 -1.36 -3.45 -17.62
CA SER A 50 -2.07 -4.07 -16.49
C SER A 50 -1.80 -3.36 -15.15
N LEU A 51 -0.54 -2.95 -14.91
CA LEU A 51 -0.16 -2.20 -13.71
C LEU A 51 -0.79 -0.82 -13.66
N ARG A 52 -0.85 -0.12 -14.81
CA ARG A 52 -1.55 1.17 -14.93
C ARG A 52 -3.04 1.00 -14.65
N GLN A 53 -3.68 0.01 -15.27
CA GLN A 53 -5.10 -0.27 -15.05
C GLN A 53 -5.40 -0.62 -13.58
N GLN A 54 -4.52 -1.37 -12.92
CA GLN A 54 -4.62 -1.64 -11.49
C GLN A 54 -4.42 -0.38 -10.63
N ALA A 55 -3.48 0.48 -10.99
CA ALA A 55 -3.25 1.76 -10.32
C ALA A 55 -4.44 2.70 -10.47
N ASP A 56 -5.05 2.77 -11.66
CA ASP A 56 -6.21 3.60 -11.97
C ASP A 56 -7.45 3.10 -11.23
N ALA A 57 -7.72 1.80 -11.25
CA ALA A 57 -8.83 1.20 -10.48
C ALA A 57 -8.66 1.43 -8.97
N ARG A 58 -7.42 1.34 -8.46
CA ARG A 58 -7.10 1.66 -7.07
C ARG A 58 -7.30 3.16 -6.79
N ALA A 59 -6.92 4.03 -7.71
CA ALA A 59 -7.08 5.47 -7.58
C ALA A 59 -8.55 5.87 -7.57
N GLU A 60 -9.37 5.27 -8.45
CA GLU A 60 -10.82 5.47 -8.50
C GLU A 60 -11.50 4.99 -7.20
N LEU A 61 -11.12 3.80 -6.71
CA LEU A 61 -11.57 3.29 -5.40
C LEU A 61 -11.17 4.22 -4.23
N LEU A 62 -10.08 4.98 -4.38
CA LEU A 62 -9.61 5.95 -3.40
C LEU A 62 -10.26 7.33 -3.57
N ALA A 63 -10.72 7.69 -4.77
CA ALA A 63 -11.25 9.00 -5.11
C ALA A 63 -12.64 9.26 -4.51
N ASP A 64 -13.47 8.22 -4.38
CA ASP A 64 -14.82 8.33 -3.80
C ASP A 64 -14.83 8.29 -2.25
N ARG A 65 -13.66 8.31 -1.62
CA ARG A 65 -13.54 8.24 -0.15
C ARG A 65 -13.56 9.64 0.47
N PRO A 66 -14.30 9.84 1.59
CA PRO A 66 -14.39 11.16 2.22
C PRO A 66 -13.04 11.68 2.72
N TYR A 67 -12.14 10.79 3.12
CA TYR A 67 -10.79 11.14 3.58
C TYR A 67 -9.72 10.52 2.69
N ARG A 68 -8.96 11.41 2.02
CA ARG A 68 -7.67 11.06 1.43
C ARG A 68 -6.72 10.57 2.54
N ILE A 69 -6.07 9.43 2.33
CA ILE A 69 -5.08 8.89 3.26
C ILE A 69 -3.69 9.35 2.80
N THR A 70 -3.17 10.41 3.42
CA THR A 70 -1.79 10.88 3.27
C THR A 70 -0.82 9.98 4.05
N PRO A 71 0.51 10.09 3.86
CA PRO A 71 1.48 9.41 4.71
C PRO A 71 1.28 9.67 6.21
N GLU A 72 0.97 10.91 6.60
CA GLU A 72 0.71 11.34 7.98
C GLU A 72 -0.53 10.63 8.55
N ARG A 73 -1.63 10.62 7.78
CA ARG A 73 -2.87 9.94 8.17
C ARG A 73 -2.67 8.42 8.24
N ARG A 74 -1.92 7.83 7.32
CA ARG A 74 -1.58 6.39 7.37
C ARG A 74 -0.75 6.07 8.61
N ALA A 75 0.26 6.88 8.91
CA ALA A 75 1.08 6.73 10.12
C ALA A 75 0.22 6.87 11.39
N LEU A 76 -0.70 7.84 11.43
CA LEU A 76 -1.64 8.00 12.54
C LEU A 76 -2.51 6.76 12.72
N LEU A 77 -3.15 6.27 11.65
CA LEU A 77 -3.98 5.07 11.68
C LEU A 77 -3.19 3.86 12.20
N ASN A 78 -1.95 3.69 11.73
CA ASN A 78 -1.06 2.64 12.20
C ASN A 78 -0.71 2.80 13.69
N THR A 79 -0.48 4.02 14.16
CA THR A 79 -0.24 4.30 15.59
C THR A 79 -1.48 4.00 16.45
N ILE A 80 -2.69 4.30 15.97
CA ILE A 80 -3.92 3.94 16.68
C ILE A 80 -4.03 2.41 16.80
N ARG A 81 -3.79 1.69 15.70
CA ARG A 81 -3.75 0.21 15.70
C ARG A 81 -2.70 -0.33 16.68
N TYR A 82 -1.54 0.31 16.75
CA TYR A 82 -0.48 -0.07 17.67
C TYR A 82 -0.90 0.13 19.13
N ALA A 83 -1.48 1.29 19.45
CA ALA A 83 -1.95 1.61 20.79
C ALA A 83 -3.05 0.64 21.26
N GLU A 84 -3.98 0.30 20.37
CA GLU A 84 -5.06 -0.65 20.62
C GLU A 84 -4.63 -2.13 20.57
N GLY A 85 -3.35 -2.41 20.27
CA GLY A 85 -2.80 -3.77 20.22
C GLY A 85 -3.21 -4.61 19.01
N THR A 86 -3.76 -3.96 17.97
CA THR A 86 -4.24 -4.59 16.72
C THR A 86 -3.23 -4.43 15.57
N TRP A 87 -2.14 -3.68 15.77
CA TRP A 87 -1.02 -3.66 14.84
C TRP A 87 -0.31 -5.02 14.80
N LYS A 88 -0.27 -5.65 13.62
CA LYS A 88 0.36 -6.95 13.37
C LYS A 88 1.40 -6.81 12.26
N ASP A 89 2.37 -5.93 12.46
CA ASP A 89 3.42 -5.60 11.47
C ASP A 89 2.84 -5.18 10.11
N GLY A 90 1.85 -4.29 10.15
CA GLY A 90 1.13 -3.84 8.96
C GLY A 90 0.07 -4.80 8.41
N ARG A 91 0.06 -6.08 8.81
CA ARG A 91 -0.89 -7.08 8.28
C ARG A 91 -2.35 -6.77 8.60
N ASP A 92 -3.25 -7.19 7.72
CA ASP A 92 -4.69 -6.90 7.80
C ASP A 92 -5.45 -7.67 8.89
N HIS A 93 -4.81 -8.61 9.57
CA HIS A 93 -5.44 -9.35 10.68
C HIS A 93 -5.99 -8.43 11.77
N GLY A 94 -5.38 -7.25 11.97
CA GLY A 94 -5.84 -6.24 12.92
C GLY A 94 -7.29 -5.79 12.70
N TYR A 95 -7.75 -5.73 11.45
CA TYR A 95 -9.12 -5.34 11.10
C TYR A 95 -10.18 -6.35 11.53
N ARG A 96 -9.75 -7.53 11.99
CA ARG A 96 -10.61 -8.65 12.41
C ARG A 96 -10.50 -8.95 13.91
N VAL A 97 -9.79 -8.13 14.67
CA VAL A 97 -9.57 -8.37 16.11
C VAL A 97 -10.77 -7.94 16.93
N LEU A 98 -11.30 -8.83 17.76
CA LEU A 98 -12.23 -8.51 18.84
C LEU A 98 -11.45 -8.07 20.09
N TYR A 99 -12.10 -7.34 20.98
CA TYR A 99 -11.59 -7.13 22.33
C TYR A 99 -11.17 -8.47 22.95
N GLY A 100 -9.97 -8.49 23.52
CA GLY A 100 -9.36 -9.71 24.05
C GLY A 100 -8.60 -10.57 23.04
N GLY A 101 -8.54 -10.19 21.75
CA GLY A 101 -7.56 -10.71 20.80
C GLY A 101 -8.04 -11.83 19.86
N SER A 102 -9.24 -12.37 20.04
CA SER A 102 -9.82 -13.35 19.10
C SER A 102 -10.17 -12.69 17.76
N LEU A 103 -10.27 -13.48 16.70
CA LEU A 103 -10.64 -12.99 15.37
C LEU A 103 -12.12 -13.24 15.04
N PHE A 104 -12.70 -12.36 14.22
CA PHE A 104 -14.00 -12.57 13.55
C PHE A 104 -13.83 -12.62 12.02
N GLN A 105 -14.78 -13.24 11.33
CA GLN A 105 -14.66 -13.53 9.88
C GLN A 105 -15.56 -12.67 9.00
N ASP A 106 -16.78 -12.37 9.43
CA ASP A 106 -17.71 -11.58 8.64
C ASP A 106 -17.40 -10.08 8.77
N LEU A 107 -17.00 -9.45 7.66
CA LEU A 107 -16.73 -8.01 7.56
C LEU A 107 -17.89 -7.25 6.90
N SER A 108 -19.00 -7.90 6.56
CA SER A 108 -20.19 -7.21 6.03
C SER A 108 -20.79 -6.22 7.04
N ARG A 109 -20.53 -6.42 8.34
CA ARG A 109 -20.96 -5.54 9.43
C ARG A 109 -20.02 -5.64 10.62
N HIS A 110 -20.14 -4.69 11.54
CA HIS A 110 -19.49 -4.80 12.85
C HIS A 110 -20.02 -6.06 13.57
N PRO A 111 -19.16 -6.87 14.23
CA PRO A 111 -19.57 -8.17 14.76
C PRO A 111 -20.50 -8.07 15.98
N GLU A 112 -20.51 -6.93 16.67
CA GLU A 112 -21.32 -6.63 17.88
C GLU A 112 -21.22 -7.70 18.98
N LYS A 113 -20.12 -8.47 18.98
CA LYS A 113 -19.88 -9.55 19.94
C LYS A 113 -19.26 -9.00 21.22
N VAL A 114 -20.01 -9.10 22.32
CA VAL A 114 -19.51 -8.77 23.66
C VAL A 114 -18.53 -9.84 24.13
N VAL A 115 -17.37 -9.40 24.62
CA VAL A 115 -16.34 -10.24 25.23
C VAL A 115 -16.11 -9.77 26.67
N VAL A 116 -16.09 -10.71 27.60
CA VAL A 116 -15.82 -10.49 29.03
C VAL A 116 -14.41 -10.97 29.35
N LYS A 117 -13.52 -10.05 29.71
CA LYS A 117 -12.17 -10.34 30.25
C LYS A 117 -11.91 -9.43 31.45
N ARG A 118 -10.81 -8.65 31.44
CA ARG A 118 -10.55 -7.61 32.44
C ARG A 118 -11.66 -6.55 32.44
N TYR A 119 -12.18 -6.24 31.26
CA TYR A 119 -13.35 -5.41 31.05
C TYR A 119 -14.40 -6.18 30.25
N THR A 120 -15.63 -5.68 30.23
CA THR A 120 -16.69 -6.17 29.34
C THR A 120 -16.81 -5.19 28.18
N SER A 121 -16.51 -5.64 26.96
CA SER A 121 -16.49 -4.77 25.79
C SER A 121 -16.89 -5.52 24.53
N ALA A 122 -17.56 -4.81 23.62
CA ALA A 122 -17.85 -5.27 22.26
C ALA A 122 -16.94 -4.60 21.21
N ALA A 123 -15.81 -4.05 21.65
CA ALA A 123 -14.86 -3.38 20.76
C ALA A 123 -14.32 -4.36 19.70
N ALA A 124 -14.25 -3.92 18.44
CA ALA A 124 -13.77 -4.74 17.35
C ALA A 124 -13.05 -3.94 16.26
N GLY A 125 -12.29 -4.67 15.44
CA GLY A 125 -11.57 -4.13 14.31
C GLY A 125 -10.25 -3.46 14.69
N ALA A 126 -9.59 -2.91 13.68
CA ALA A 126 -8.26 -2.31 13.78
C ALA A 126 -8.24 -1.14 14.77
N TYR A 127 -9.36 -0.42 14.88
CA TYR A 127 -9.48 0.76 15.72
C TYR A 127 -10.39 0.53 16.94
N GLN A 128 -10.69 -0.74 17.26
CA GLN A 128 -11.47 -1.17 18.43
C GLN A 128 -12.79 -0.37 18.60
N PHE A 129 -13.54 -0.18 17.52
CA PHE A 129 -14.82 0.53 17.54
C PHE A 129 -15.81 -0.17 18.46
N LEU A 130 -16.54 0.60 19.26
CA LEU A 130 -17.75 0.12 19.93
C LEU A 130 -18.94 0.11 18.95
N PRO A 131 -19.93 -0.79 19.13
CA PRO A 131 -21.08 -0.90 18.24
C PRO A 131 -21.81 0.42 17.98
N GLY A 132 -22.05 1.21 19.03
CA GLY A 132 -22.71 2.52 18.92
C GLY A 132 -21.92 3.52 18.09
N THR A 133 -20.63 3.66 18.37
CA THR A 133 -19.71 4.54 17.64
C THR A 133 -19.64 4.16 16.17
N TRP A 134 -19.46 2.87 15.87
CA TRP A 134 -19.46 2.38 14.48
C TRP A 134 -20.76 2.72 13.76
N ARG A 135 -21.92 2.38 14.34
CA ARG A 135 -23.22 2.66 13.70
C ARG A 135 -23.44 4.13 13.41
N GLN A 136 -22.96 5.02 14.27
CA GLN A 136 -23.06 6.46 14.04
C GLN A 136 -22.19 6.89 12.85
N VAL A 137 -20.90 6.54 12.88
CA VAL A 137 -19.94 6.96 11.84
C VAL A 137 -20.24 6.32 10.49
N ALA A 138 -20.58 5.03 10.47
CA ALA A 138 -20.95 4.31 9.26
C ALA A 138 -22.18 4.93 8.59
N ARG A 139 -23.16 5.42 9.37
CA ARG A 139 -24.32 6.13 8.83
C ARG A 139 -23.94 7.49 8.25
N GLU A 140 -23.12 8.26 8.97
CA GLU A 140 -22.68 9.60 8.52
C GLU A 140 -21.91 9.53 7.21
N LEU A 141 -21.00 8.56 7.08
CA LEU A 141 -20.16 8.38 5.90
C LEU A 141 -20.75 7.41 4.86
N LYS A 142 -21.96 6.88 5.11
CA LYS A 142 -22.63 5.88 4.26
C LYS A 142 -21.75 4.65 3.96
N LEU A 143 -21.02 4.16 4.97
CA LEU A 143 -20.13 3.00 4.85
C LEU A 143 -20.96 1.71 4.76
N PRO A 144 -20.82 0.91 3.69
CA PRO A 144 -21.68 -0.25 3.47
C PRO A 144 -21.23 -1.50 4.24
N SER A 145 -20.01 -1.52 4.79
CA SER A 145 -19.47 -2.69 5.48
C SER A 145 -18.40 -2.32 6.51
N PHE A 146 -17.92 -3.30 7.26
CA PHE A 146 -16.83 -3.18 8.23
C PHE A 146 -15.47 -3.62 7.66
N GLU A 147 -15.32 -3.61 6.33
CA GLU A 147 -14.06 -3.90 5.63
C GLU A 147 -12.93 -2.91 6.01
N PRO A 148 -11.65 -3.28 5.82
CA PRO A 148 -10.50 -2.47 6.23
C PRO A 148 -10.57 -1.01 5.80
N GLN A 149 -10.89 -0.75 4.53
CA GLN A 149 -11.00 0.62 4.01
C GLN A 149 -12.09 1.43 4.71
N HIS A 150 -13.21 0.82 5.11
CA HIS A 150 -14.30 1.52 5.79
C HIS A 150 -13.95 1.78 7.25
N GLN A 151 -13.22 0.87 7.90
CA GLN A 151 -12.66 1.10 9.23
C GLN A 151 -11.68 2.29 9.22
N ASP A 152 -10.80 2.39 8.22
CA ASP A 152 -9.88 3.53 8.05
C ASP A 152 -10.64 4.87 7.96
N GLN A 153 -11.65 4.93 7.09
CA GLN A 153 -12.46 6.13 6.90
C GLN A 153 -13.22 6.52 8.17
N ALA A 154 -13.78 5.53 8.87
CA ALA A 154 -14.46 5.77 10.13
C ALA A 154 -13.52 6.31 11.22
N ALA A 155 -12.28 5.79 11.28
CA ALA A 155 -11.28 6.26 12.24
C ALA A 155 -10.88 7.71 11.95
N LEU A 156 -10.64 8.06 10.68
CA LEU A 156 -10.34 9.44 10.28
C LEU A 156 -11.49 10.40 10.57
N ARG A 157 -12.75 9.96 10.46
CA ARG A 157 -13.91 10.76 10.89
C ARG A 157 -13.90 11.02 12.39
N LEU A 158 -13.54 10.05 13.23
CA LEU A 158 -13.42 10.27 14.67
C LEU A 158 -12.27 11.23 15.00
N VAL A 159 -11.13 11.09 14.32
CA VAL A 159 -10.00 12.03 14.44
C VAL A 159 -10.43 13.46 14.07
N GLU A 160 -11.18 13.63 12.99
CA GLU A 160 -11.72 14.92 12.57
C GLU A 160 -12.69 15.51 13.59
N ARG A 161 -13.63 14.72 14.14
CA ARG A 161 -14.57 15.18 15.17
C ARG A 161 -13.87 15.69 16.43
N ARG A 162 -12.68 15.15 16.74
CA ARG A 162 -11.84 15.62 17.84
C ARG A 162 -10.99 16.83 17.48
N GLY A 163 -11.16 17.39 16.28
CA GLY A 163 -10.39 18.54 15.79
C GLY A 163 -8.90 18.22 15.64
N ALA A 164 -8.55 16.94 15.41
CA ALA A 164 -7.17 16.48 15.41
C ALA A 164 -6.62 16.18 14.01
N LEU A 165 -7.49 16.12 12.99
CA LEU A 165 -7.09 15.71 11.64
C LEU A 165 -6.10 16.70 11.00
N GLU A 166 -6.46 17.97 10.92
CA GLU A 166 -5.58 19.02 10.38
C GLU A 166 -4.32 19.24 11.24
N GLU A 167 -4.43 19.04 12.56
CA GLU A 167 -3.27 19.13 13.45
C GLU A 167 -2.25 18.03 13.17
N VAL A 168 -2.71 16.78 12.96
CA VAL A 168 -1.78 15.69 12.62
C VAL A 168 -1.15 15.91 11.25
N ASP A 169 -1.93 16.42 10.29
CA ASP A 169 -1.45 16.68 8.93
C ASP A 169 -0.34 17.75 8.93
N ARG A 170 -0.45 18.77 9.78
CA ARG A 170 0.52 19.89 9.85
C ARG A 170 1.69 19.63 10.79
N HIS A 171 1.44 19.00 11.92
CA HIS A 171 2.38 18.96 13.05
C HIS A 171 2.72 17.53 13.50
N GLY A 172 2.11 16.50 12.91
CA GLY A 172 2.28 15.12 13.31
C GLY A 172 1.63 14.80 14.67
N LEU A 173 2.02 13.66 15.24
CA LEU A 173 1.44 13.16 16.48
C LEU A 173 2.05 13.83 17.72
N THR A 174 1.56 15.03 18.05
CA THR A 174 1.97 15.78 19.24
C THR A 174 1.21 15.34 20.50
N PRO A 175 1.68 15.69 21.72
CA PRO A 175 0.91 15.46 22.95
C PRO A 175 -0.48 16.10 22.94
N THR A 176 -0.65 17.25 22.29
CA THR A 176 -1.96 17.89 22.11
C THR A 176 -2.88 17.06 21.23
N VAL A 177 -2.37 16.52 20.12
CA VAL A 177 -3.14 15.58 19.28
C VAL A 177 -3.51 14.34 20.08
N MET A 178 -2.56 13.72 20.78
CA MET A 178 -2.83 12.54 21.59
C MET A 178 -3.92 12.78 22.65
N ASN A 179 -3.85 13.92 23.36
CA ASN A 179 -4.86 14.30 24.33
C ASN A 179 -6.25 14.50 23.71
N ARG A 180 -6.34 15.07 22.49
CA ARG A 180 -7.63 15.20 21.76
C ARG A 180 -8.20 13.83 21.38
N LEU A 181 -7.36 12.84 21.13
CA LEU A 181 -7.75 11.48 20.75
C LEU A 181 -8.05 10.55 21.95
N ALA A 182 -7.55 10.88 23.14
CA ALA A 182 -7.73 10.08 24.36
C ALA A 182 -9.20 9.74 24.71
N PRO A 183 -10.20 10.60 24.44
CA PRO A 183 -11.61 10.25 24.65
C PRO A 183 -12.25 9.42 23.52
N GLU A 184 -11.49 8.96 22.52
CA GLU A 184 -11.93 7.99 21.51
C GLU A 184 -11.25 6.64 21.69
N TRP A 185 -9.95 6.65 22.00
CA TRP A 185 -9.14 5.44 22.16
C TRP A 185 -8.56 5.35 23.56
N ALA A 186 -8.98 4.34 24.32
CA ALA A 186 -8.63 4.22 25.73
C ALA A 186 -7.13 4.03 26.00
N SER A 187 -6.39 3.60 24.97
CA SER A 187 -4.94 3.42 24.96
C SER A 187 -4.14 4.72 24.79
N PHE A 188 -4.79 5.83 24.41
CA PHE A 188 -4.14 7.14 24.24
C PHE A 188 -4.04 7.92 25.56
N PRO A 189 -2.89 8.58 25.82
CA PRO A 189 -2.71 9.38 27.02
C PRO A 189 -3.39 10.75 26.88
N THR A 190 -3.98 11.24 27.99
CA THR A 190 -4.28 12.65 28.19
C THR A 190 -2.98 13.45 28.39
N HIS A 191 -3.05 14.78 28.48
CA HIS A 191 -1.89 15.62 28.82
C HIS A 191 -1.17 15.18 30.11
N ALA A 192 -1.89 14.63 31.08
CA ALA A 192 -1.32 14.11 32.32
C ALA A 192 -0.60 12.76 32.15
N GLY A 193 -0.59 12.19 30.94
CA GLY A 193 -0.04 10.86 30.68
C GLY A 193 -0.91 9.71 31.16
N THR A 194 -2.18 9.98 31.51
CA THR A 194 -3.13 9.01 32.07
C THR A 194 -4.29 8.75 31.12
N SER A 195 -5.02 7.66 31.34
CA SER A 195 -6.20 7.30 30.54
C SER A 195 -7.42 8.16 30.87
N ALA A 196 -8.21 8.47 29.85
CA ALA A 196 -9.55 9.01 30.03
C ALA A 196 -10.53 8.02 30.69
N TYR A 197 -10.19 6.73 30.75
CA TYR A 197 -11.07 5.64 31.21
C TYR A 197 -10.49 4.80 32.37
N GLY A 198 -9.37 5.23 32.97
CA GLY A 198 -8.68 4.47 34.01
C GLY A 198 -8.03 3.16 33.52
N GLN A 199 -7.90 2.98 32.19
CA GLN A 199 -7.24 1.82 31.59
C GLN A 199 -5.73 2.07 31.41
N PRO A 200 -4.90 1.03 31.17
CA PRO A 200 -3.51 1.25 30.78
C PRO A 200 -3.41 2.04 29.47
N VAL A 201 -2.46 2.99 29.39
CA VAL A 201 -2.16 3.79 28.19
C VAL A 201 -0.73 3.58 27.73
N LYS A 202 -0.48 3.87 26.45
CA LYS A 202 0.87 4.04 25.95
C LYS A 202 1.40 5.42 26.33
N SER A 203 2.71 5.53 26.56
CA SER A 203 3.31 6.84 26.87
C SER A 203 3.32 7.74 25.63
N HIS A 204 3.29 9.05 25.82
CA HIS A 204 3.43 10.01 24.71
C HIS A 204 4.68 9.74 23.87
N ALA A 205 5.82 9.50 24.54
CA ALA A 205 7.09 9.27 23.87
C ALA A 205 7.09 7.97 23.05
N GLU A 206 6.43 6.91 23.53
CA GLU A 206 6.29 5.65 22.79
C GLU A 206 5.44 5.83 21.53
N LEU A 207 4.27 6.47 21.64
CA LEU A 207 3.40 6.71 20.49
C LEU A 207 4.05 7.64 19.46
N ALA A 208 4.72 8.71 19.90
CA ALA A 208 5.44 9.61 19.01
C ALA A 208 6.57 8.88 18.26
N ARG A 209 7.34 8.04 18.96
CA ARG A 209 8.42 7.24 18.33
C ARG A 209 7.86 6.28 17.29
N PHE A 210 6.78 5.56 17.61
CA PHE A 210 6.14 4.65 16.66
C PHE A 210 5.63 5.42 15.44
N TYR A 211 4.92 6.53 15.65
CA TYR A 211 4.40 7.37 14.56
C TYR A 211 5.51 7.85 13.62
N SER A 212 6.58 8.46 14.15
CA SER A 212 7.65 9.01 13.34
C SER A 212 8.38 7.94 12.54
N SER A 213 8.73 6.82 13.18
CA SER A 213 9.38 5.70 12.50
C SER A 213 8.50 5.10 11.40
N ASN A 214 7.20 4.95 11.66
CA ASN A 214 6.26 4.43 10.67
C ASN A 214 6.06 5.41 9.50
N LEU A 215 5.98 6.72 9.78
CA LEU A 215 5.87 7.76 8.76
C LEU A 215 7.10 7.79 7.84
N GLU A 216 8.30 7.67 8.41
CA GLU A 216 9.55 7.58 7.64
C GLU A 216 9.54 6.36 6.72
N ALA A 217 9.16 5.19 7.23
CA ALA A 217 9.06 3.97 6.42
C ALA A 217 8.05 4.12 5.27
N ILE A 218 6.87 4.70 5.53
CA ILE A 218 5.85 4.96 4.49
C ILE A 218 6.39 5.89 3.40
N ARG A 219 7.12 6.95 3.78
CA ARG A 219 7.69 7.91 2.84
C ARG A 219 8.83 7.30 2.00
N GLN A 220 9.50 6.28 2.54
CA GLN A 220 10.54 5.51 1.83
C GLN A 220 9.96 4.39 0.94
N GLY A 221 8.64 4.18 0.95
CA GLY A 221 7.96 3.19 0.10
C GLY A 221 7.97 1.76 0.65
N ALA A 222 8.10 1.59 1.97
CA ALA A 222 7.99 0.30 2.66
C ALA A 222 6.56 -0.28 2.65
#